data_AF-A0A366XD35-F1
#
_entry.id   AF-A0A366XD35-F1
#
_cell.length_a   1.000
_cell.length_b   1.000
_cell.length_c   1.000
_cell.angle_alpha   90.00
_cell.angle_beta   90.00
_cell.angle_gamma   90.00
#
_symmetry.space_group_name_H-M   'P 1'
#
loop_
_entity.id
_entity.type
_entity.pdbx_description
1 polymer ?
#
loop_
_entity_poly.entity_id
_entity_poly.type
_entity_poly.pdbx_seq_one_letter_code
_entity_poly.pdbx_strand_id
1 'polypeptide(L)'
;MDQSPQSQLKLLVIKGKEQGYLTYAEVNDHLPEEIVDSEQVEDIIQMINDMGIKVVETAPDADDLALNDDESVTDEDAAEAAAAALSSVESEIGRTTDPVRMYMREMGTVELLTREGEIDIAKRIEDGIYQVQSSVAEYPGTIPYILEQFDKVLAEELRLTDIISGFVDPNDDGTAAPTATHIGSELAETDLADADKEGEDKEDDEEDEEEEDTGIDPELALEKFTDLRNSYQNRQLAINEHGADSAKAAKATELMQDVFREFRLTPKKFDYLVKELRTSMDRVRTQERLIIRQTVEYGKMPKKSFVALFTGNESSEAWLDEVLASGKPYAEKVKRNEYEIRRSIQKLNIIERETSLTVQSIKDISRRMSIGEAKARRAKKEMVEANLRLVISIAKKYTNRGLQFLDLIQEGNIGLMKAVDKFEYRRGYKFSTYATWWIRQAITRSIADQARTIRIPVHMIETINKLNRISRQMLQEMGREPLPEELAERMQMPEDKIRKVLKIAKEPISMETPIGDDEDSHLGDFIEDTTLELPLDSATATSLRGATKDVLAGLTPREAKVLRMRFGIDMNTDHTLEEVGKQFDVTRERIRQIEAKALRKLRHPSRSETLRSFLDE
;
A
#
# COMPACT_ATOMS: atom_id res chain seq x y z
N MET A 1 40.09 -37.85 20.63
CA MET A 1 39.48 -37.38 21.89
C MET A 1 38.75 -36.13 21.50
N ASP A 2 37.49 -36.28 21.11
CA ASP A 2 36.68 -35.15 20.67
C ASP A 2 36.30 -34.38 21.94
N GLN A 3 37.01 -33.27 22.19
CA GLN A 3 36.56 -32.29 23.17
C GLN A 3 35.24 -31.74 22.64
N SER A 4 34.20 -31.69 23.48
CA SER A 4 32.94 -31.09 23.07
C SER A 4 33.20 -29.63 22.63
N PRO A 5 32.50 -29.12 21.61
CA PRO A 5 32.64 -27.73 21.16
C PRO A 5 32.47 -26.72 22.32
N GLN A 6 31.65 -27.09 23.31
CA GLN A 6 31.45 -26.36 24.56
C GLN A 6 32.74 -26.17 25.40
N SER A 7 33.66 -27.14 25.35
CA SER A 7 34.93 -27.07 26.08
C SER A 7 35.93 -26.14 25.39
N GLN A 8 35.85 -25.97 24.07
CA GLN A 8 36.79 -25.13 23.32
C GLN A 8 36.45 -23.64 23.45
N LEU A 9 35.17 -23.28 23.38
CA LEU A 9 34.72 -21.89 23.55
C LEU A 9 34.94 -21.38 24.98
N LYS A 10 34.79 -22.26 25.99
CA LYS A 10 35.13 -21.96 27.38
C LYS A 10 36.64 -21.70 27.56
N LEU A 11 37.50 -22.47 26.88
CA LEU A 11 38.94 -22.24 26.90
C LEU A 11 39.33 -20.93 26.22
N LEU A 12 38.64 -20.57 25.14
CA LEU A 12 38.85 -19.30 24.43
C LEU A 12 38.53 -18.09 25.32
N VAL A 13 37.40 -18.11 26.04
CA VAL A 13 37.02 -17.02 26.95
C VAL A 13 37.99 -16.88 28.13
N ILE A 14 38.44 -18.00 28.71
CA ILE A 14 39.45 -17.98 29.78
C ILE A 14 40.76 -17.36 29.27
N LYS A 15 41.24 -17.83 28.10
CA LYS A 15 42.47 -17.31 27.48
C LYS A 15 42.35 -15.82 27.13
N GLY A 16 41.21 -15.38 26.61
CA GLY A 16 40.96 -13.98 26.28
C GLY A 16 40.91 -13.07 27.50
N LYS A 17 40.34 -13.53 28.62
CA LYS A 17 40.37 -12.78 29.89
C LYS A 17 41.75 -12.70 30.53
N GLU A 18 42.56 -13.76 30.42
CA GLU A 18 43.94 -13.75 30.92
C GLU A 18 44.85 -12.83 30.10
N GLN A 19 44.63 -12.77 28.78
CA GLN A 19 45.44 -11.98 27.86
C GLN A 19 44.95 -10.53 27.71
N GLY A 20 43.69 -10.25 28.02
CA GLY A 20 43.05 -8.94 27.80
C GLY A 20 42.70 -8.66 26.33
N TYR A 21 43.04 -9.57 25.41
CA TYR A 21 42.71 -9.51 23.99
C TYR A 21 42.58 -10.92 23.39
N LEU A 22 41.93 -11.02 22.24
CA LEU A 22 41.90 -12.22 21.40
C LEU A 22 42.17 -11.85 19.95
N THR A 23 42.89 -12.68 19.20
CA THR A 23 43.06 -12.45 17.76
C THR A 23 41.93 -13.10 16.94
N TYR A 24 41.59 -12.53 15.78
CA TYR A 24 40.62 -13.15 14.86
C TYR A 24 40.99 -14.59 14.47
N ALA A 25 42.29 -14.89 14.36
CA ALA A 25 42.77 -16.24 14.09
C ALA A 25 42.47 -17.21 15.24
N GLU A 26 42.69 -16.79 16.48
CA GLU A 26 42.41 -17.61 17.66
C GLU A 26 40.91 -17.82 17.86
N VAL A 27 40.08 -16.82 17.57
CA VAL A 27 38.62 -16.97 17.59
C VAL A 27 38.18 -18.01 16.55
N ASN A 28 38.67 -17.91 15.31
CA ASN A 28 38.34 -18.85 14.23
C ASN A 28 38.81 -20.29 14.48
N ASP A 29 39.99 -20.48 15.07
CA ASP A 29 40.54 -21.81 15.38
C ASP A 29 39.75 -22.54 16.50
N HIS A 30 39.05 -21.79 17.34
CA HIS A 30 38.28 -22.30 18.48
C HIS A 30 36.76 -22.34 18.25
N LEU A 31 36.30 -21.89 17.08
CA LEU A 31 34.89 -21.98 16.67
C LEU A 31 34.58 -23.39 16.10
N PRO A 32 33.39 -23.96 16.38
CA PRO A 32 32.98 -25.23 15.79
C PRO A 32 32.91 -25.16 14.25
N GLU A 33 33.32 -26.23 13.56
CA GLU A 33 33.22 -26.34 12.09
C GLU A 33 31.78 -26.24 11.55
N GLU A 34 30.76 -26.36 12.42
CA GLU A 34 29.35 -26.17 12.09
C GLU A 34 28.95 -24.69 11.90
N ILE A 35 29.71 -23.74 12.46
CA ILE A 35 29.49 -22.30 12.32
C ILE A 35 30.24 -21.83 11.08
N VAL A 36 29.57 -21.88 9.93
CA VAL A 36 30.12 -21.44 8.63
C VAL A 36 29.74 -19.99 8.31
N ASP A 37 28.78 -19.43 9.05
CA ASP A 37 28.17 -18.13 8.75
C ASP A 37 28.96 -16.96 9.36
N SER A 38 29.49 -16.08 8.50
CA SER A 38 30.26 -14.89 8.91
C SER A 38 29.51 -13.97 9.88
N GLU A 39 28.18 -13.85 9.77
CA GLU A 39 27.36 -13.04 10.68
C GLU A 39 27.31 -13.65 12.08
N GLN A 40 27.20 -14.98 12.20
CA GLN A 40 27.24 -15.65 13.50
C GLN A 40 28.61 -15.50 14.15
N VAL A 41 29.68 -15.45 13.34
CA VAL A 41 31.03 -15.15 13.83
C VAL A 41 31.13 -13.70 14.33
N GLU A 42 30.55 -12.73 13.60
CA GLU A 42 30.48 -11.33 14.05
C GLU A 42 29.65 -11.17 15.32
N ASP A 43 28.50 -11.83 15.45
CA ASP A 43 27.66 -11.83 16.66
C ASP A 43 28.43 -12.40 17.87
N ILE A 44 29.18 -13.50 17.66
CA ILE A 44 30.05 -14.07 18.70
C ILE A 44 31.18 -13.11 19.07
N ILE A 45 31.78 -12.43 18.09
CA ILE A 45 32.83 -11.42 18.33
C ILE A 45 32.28 -10.23 19.10
N GLN A 46 31.08 -9.75 18.76
CA GLN A 46 30.40 -8.69 19.48
C GLN A 46 30.10 -9.11 20.93
N MET A 47 29.62 -10.34 21.14
CA MET A 47 29.42 -10.89 22.47
C MET A 47 30.72 -10.96 23.29
N ILE A 48 31.83 -11.35 22.65
CA ILE A 48 33.16 -11.39 23.29
C ILE A 48 33.64 -9.97 23.66
N ASN A 49 33.41 -8.98 22.78
CA ASN A 49 33.72 -7.58 23.06
C ASN A 49 32.85 -7.01 24.20
N ASP A 50 31.55 -7.33 24.24
CA ASP A 50 30.63 -6.92 25.32
C ASP A 50 31.03 -7.53 26.69
N MET A 51 31.71 -8.67 26.67
CA MET A 51 32.30 -9.31 27.86
C MET A 51 33.64 -8.66 28.30
N GLY A 52 34.08 -7.60 27.63
CA GLY A 52 35.29 -6.85 27.95
C GLY A 52 36.59 -7.41 27.36
N ILE A 53 36.52 -8.35 26.40
CA ILE A 53 37.71 -8.91 25.73
C ILE A 53 37.79 -8.30 24.33
N LYS A 54 38.83 -7.51 24.07
CA LYS A 54 38.99 -6.84 22.77
C LYS A 54 39.47 -7.83 21.69
N VAL A 55 38.68 -8.03 20.64
CA VAL A 55 39.09 -8.84 19.48
C VAL A 55 39.85 -7.97 18.48
N VAL A 56 41.06 -8.36 18.11
CA VAL A 56 41.98 -7.59 17.24
C VAL A 56 42.54 -8.44 16.09
N GLU A 57 42.88 -7.81 14.97
CA GLU A 57 43.44 -8.52 13.80
C GLU A 57 44.90 -8.93 14.03
N THR A 58 45.66 -8.09 14.72
CA THR A 58 47.06 -8.36 15.12
C THR A 58 47.22 -8.16 16.62
N ALA A 59 48.05 -8.98 17.26
CA ALA A 59 48.35 -8.85 18.68
C ALA A 59 48.86 -7.42 18.98
N PRO A 60 48.31 -6.73 19.99
CA PRO A 60 48.71 -5.37 20.33
C PRO A 60 50.11 -5.36 20.96
N ASP A 61 50.83 -4.26 20.79
CA ASP A 61 52.15 -4.09 21.40
C ASP A 61 52.03 -3.96 22.93
N ALA A 62 53.11 -4.29 23.65
CA ALA A 62 53.12 -4.33 25.11
C ALA A 62 52.74 -2.99 25.79
N ASP A 63 52.94 -1.87 25.09
CA ASP A 63 52.59 -0.54 25.56
C ASP A 63 51.07 -0.26 25.43
N ASP A 64 50.39 -0.83 24.44
CA ASP A 64 48.93 -0.70 24.24
C ASP A 64 48.13 -1.56 25.23
N LEU A 65 48.73 -2.65 25.71
CA LEU A 65 48.17 -3.51 26.75
C LEU A 65 48.20 -2.86 28.13
N ALA A 66 49.22 -2.04 28.41
CA ALA A 66 49.40 -1.36 29.69
C ALA A 66 48.45 -0.15 29.89
N LEU A 67 47.84 0.37 28.82
CA LEU A 67 46.95 1.54 28.85
C LEU A 67 45.47 1.18 29.04
N ASN A 68 45.09 -0.10 28.90
CA ASN A 68 43.69 -0.57 28.93
C ASN A 68 43.33 -1.35 30.21
N ASP A 69 43.94 -0.98 31.34
CA ASP A 69 43.76 -1.66 32.64
C ASP A 69 42.37 -1.34 33.24
N ASP A 70 41.31 -1.92 32.67
CA ASP A 70 39.95 -1.90 33.20
C ASP A 70 39.60 -3.25 33.85
N GLU A 71 39.08 -3.16 35.08
CA GLU A 71 38.63 -4.16 36.05
C GLU A 71 39.01 -5.65 35.86
N SER A 72 39.82 -6.16 36.80
CA SER A 72 40.03 -7.60 37.04
C SER A 72 38.73 -8.28 37.49
N VAL A 73 38.01 -8.87 36.55
CA VAL A 73 36.81 -9.70 36.81
C VAL A 73 37.24 -11.05 37.40
N THR A 74 36.55 -11.51 38.45
CA THR A 74 36.88 -12.77 39.14
C THR A 74 36.57 -14.03 38.31
N ASP A 75 37.27 -15.14 38.60
CA ASP A 75 37.09 -16.45 37.92
C ASP A 75 35.64 -16.99 37.99
N GLU A 76 34.86 -16.61 39.02
CA GLU A 76 33.46 -17.03 39.16
C GLU A 76 32.53 -16.30 38.17
N ASP A 77 32.69 -14.99 37.96
CA ASP A 77 31.93 -14.22 36.98
C ASP A 77 32.27 -14.62 35.53
N ALA A 78 33.53 -15.04 35.28
CA ALA A 78 33.95 -15.55 33.98
C ALA A 78 33.30 -16.90 33.63
N ALA A 79 33.14 -17.79 34.62
CA ALA A 79 32.52 -19.09 34.43
C ALA A 79 30.99 -18.97 34.24
N GLU A 80 30.33 -18.05 34.94
CA GLU A 80 28.90 -17.78 34.80
C GLU A 80 28.58 -17.10 33.45
N ALA A 81 29.36 -16.10 33.04
CA ALA A 81 29.21 -15.45 31.73
C ALA A 81 29.50 -16.41 30.56
N ALA A 82 30.53 -17.27 30.67
CA ALA A 82 30.81 -18.29 29.66
C ALA A 82 29.73 -19.39 29.58
N ALA A 83 29.11 -19.76 30.72
CA ALA A 83 27.99 -20.70 30.72
C ALA A 83 26.71 -20.09 30.14
N ALA A 84 26.47 -18.79 30.38
CA ALA A 84 25.39 -18.04 29.73
C ALA A 84 25.61 -17.94 28.21
N ALA A 85 26.84 -17.68 27.76
CA ALA A 85 27.21 -17.64 26.34
C ALA A 85 27.02 -18.98 25.62
N LEU A 86 27.40 -20.09 26.26
CA LEU A 86 27.16 -21.41 25.71
C LEU A 86 25.67 -21.75 25.60
N SER A 87 24.85 -21.32 26.57
CA SER A 87 23.40 -21.50 26.52
C SER A 87 22.70 -20.60 25.49
N SER A 88 23.22 -19.40 25.22
CA SER A 88 22.67 -18.50 24.19
C SER A 88 23.06 -18.97 22.80
N VAL A 89 24.32 -19.35 22.59
CA VAL A 89 24.82 -19.87 21.30
C VAL A 89 24.10 -21.17 20.92
N GLU A 90 23.82 -22.08 21.86
CA GLU A 90 22.99 -23.27 21.58
C GLU A 90 21.56 -22.94 21.12
N SER A 91 21.00 -21.82 21.58
CA SER A 91 19.68 -21.34 21.13
C SER A 91 19.73 -20.60 19.78
N GLU A 92 20.93 -20.26 19.31
CA GLU A 92 21.21 -19.52 18.08
C GLU A 92 21.69 -20.41 16.93
N ILE A 93 22.05 -21.67 17.19
CA ILE A 93 22.36 -22.66 16.14
C ILE A 93 21.09 -22.88 15.29
N GLY A 94 21.06 -22.26 14.11
CA GLY A 94 19.92 -22.25 13.17
C GLY A 94 19.06 -20.98 13.20
N ARG A 95 19.35 -20.01 14.07
CA ARG A 95 18.72 -18.69 14.11
C ARG A 95 19.64 -17.69 13.40
N THR A 96 19.34 -17.40 12.14
CA THR A 96 19.97 -16.30 11.39
C THR A 96 19.18 -15.02 11.65
N THR A 97 19.89 -13.91 11.77
CA THR A 97 19.33 -12.56 11.91
C THR A 97 18.98 -11.94 10.55
N ASP A 98 19.58 -12.43 9.45
CA ASP A 98 19.29 -11.98 8.08
C ASP A 98 17.88 -12.43 7.61
N PRO A 99 16.96 -11.48 7.38
CA PRO A 99 15.63 -11.79 6.88
C PRO A 99 15.65 -12.44 5.48
N VAL A 100 16.67 -12.19 4.65
CA VAL A 100 16.82 -12.83 3.34
C VAL A 100 17.00 -14.33 3.49
N ARG A 101 17.88 -14.78 4.40
CA ARG A 101 18.10 -16.20 4.68
C ARG A 101 16.87 -16.86 5.28
N MET A 102 16.18 -16.19 6.22
CA MET A 102 14.91 -16.68 6.76
C MET A 102 13.90 -16.93 5.64
N TYR A 103 13.74 -15.96 4.73
CA TYR A 103 12.84 -16.07 3.60
C TYR A 103 13.22 -17.20 2.63
N MET A 104 14.51 -17.34 2.29
CA MET A 104 14.99 -18.42 1.42
C MET A 104 14.75 -19.81 2.02
N ARG A 105 14.89 -19.95 3.34
CA ARG A 105 14.62 -21.19 4.07
C ARG A 105 13.14 -21.55 4.05
N GLU A 106 12.25 -20.59 4.37
CA GLU A 106 10.81 -20.81 4.35
C GLU A 106 10.31 -21.17 2.95
N MET A 107 10.72 -20.41 1.94
CA MET A 107 10.42 -20.72 0.54
C MET A 107 10.97 -22.09 0.12
N GLY A 108 12.16 -22.45 0.63
CA GLY A 108 12.81 -23.73 0.39
C GLY A 108 11.94 -24.94 0.72
N THR A 109 11.00 -24.81 1.66
CA THR A 109 10.09 -25.89 2.09
C THR A 109 9.03 -26.25 1.06
N VAL A 110 8.68 -25.34 0.15
CA VAL A 110 7.63 -25.56 -0.86
C VAL A 110 8.23 -26.21 -2.10
N GLU A 111 7.64 -27.30 -2.59
CA GLU A 111 8.10 -28.00 -3.79
C GLU A 111 7.80 -27.23 -5.09
N LEU A 112 8.56 -27.52 -6.15
CA LEU A 112 8.33 -26.93 -7.48
C LEU A 112 7.13 -27.60 -8.16
N LEU A 113 6.30 -26.79 -8.82
CA LEU A 113 5.13 -27.28 -9.54
C LEU A 113 5.50 -27.84 -10.93
N THR A 114 4.81 -28.89 -11.36
CA THR A 114 4.85 -29.37 -12.75
C THR A 114 3.83 -28.61 -13.59
N ARG A 115 3.95 -28.67 -14.93
CA ARG A 115 2.97 -28.06 -15.86
C ARG A 115 1.55 -28.59 -15.64
N GLU A 116 1.41 -29.89 -15.34
CA GLU A 116 0.11 -30.50 -15.04
C GLU A 116 -0.45 -29.96 -13.72
N GLY A 117 0.41 -29.83 -12.70
CA GLY A 117 0.04 -29.17 -11.45
C GLY A 117 -0.40 -27.71 -11.63
N GLU A 118 0.24 -26.94 -12.52
CA GLU A 118 -0.17 -25.56 -12.83
C GLU A 118 -1.61 -25.51 -13.35
N ILE A 119 -1.95 -26.43 -14.27
CA ILE A 119 -3.28 -26.52 -14.87
C ILE A 119 -4.31 -26.98 -13.82
N ASP A 120 -3.96 -27.93 -12.95
CA ASP A 120 -4.87 -28.43 -11.92
C ASP A 120 -5.19 -27.37 -10.87
N ILE A 121 -4.20 -26.56 -10.47
CA ILE A 121 -4.43 -25.41 -9.60
C ILE A 121 -5.29 -24.36 -10.31
N ALA A 122 -5.02 -24.06 -11.58
CA ALA A 122 -5.83 -23.11 -12.35
C ALA A 122 -7.29 -23.55 -12.45
N LYS A 123 -7.57 -24.83 -12.73
CA LYS A 123 -8.93 -25.39 -12.70
C LYS A 123 -9.59 -25.28 -11.32
N ARG A 124 -8.84 -25.53 -10.24
CA ARG A 124 -9.36 -25.36 -8.87
C ARG A 124 -9.71 -23.91 -8.55
N ILE A 125 -8.96 -22.94 -9.09
CA ILE A 125 -9.26 -21.51 -9.00
C ILE A 125 -10.56 -21.21 -9.75
N GLU A 126 -10.68 -21.64 -11.01
CA GLU A 126 -11.89 -21.47 -11.82
C GLU A 126 -13.12 -22.06 -11.11
N ASP A 127 -13.05 -23.30 -10.62
CA ASP A 127 -14.15 -23.92 -9.87
C ASP A 127 -14.60 -23.08 -8.66
N GLY A 128 -13.64 -22.52 -7.92
CA GLY A 128 -13.92 -21.68 -6.76
C GLY A 128 -14.62 -20.39 -7.15
N ILE A 129 -14.18 -19.78 -8.25
CA ILE A 129 -14.82 -18.60 -8.85
C ILE A 129 -16.24 -18.93 -9.33
N TYR A 130 -16.43 -20.04 -10.05
CA TYR A 130 -17.74 -20.47 -10.54
C TYR A 130 -18.74 -20.73 -9.41
N GLN A 131 -18.26 -21.28 -8.30
CA GLN A 131 -19.08 -21.49 -7.11
C GLN A 131 -19.54 -20.15 -6.48
N VAL A 132 -18.66 -19.14 -6.47
CA VAL A 132 -19.01 -17.79 -5.99
C VAL A 132 -20.01 -17.14 -6.95
N GLN A 133 -19.76 -17.16 -8.25
CA GLN A 133 -20.67 -16.62 -9.27
C GLN A 133 -22.07 -17.24 -9.18
N SER A 134 -22.15 -18.57 -9.04
CA SER A 134 -23.43 -19.27 -8.89
C SER A 134 -24.17 -18.85 -7.61
N SER A 135 -23.43 -18.60 -6.52
CA SER A 135 -24.00 -18.14 -5.25
C SER A 135 -24.52 -16.69 -5.37
N VAL A 136 -23.80 -15.82 -6.07
CA VAL A 136 -24.20 -14.43 -6.33
C VAL A 136 -25.42 -14.38 -7.25
N ALA A 137 -25.49 -15.23 -8.27
CA ALA A 137 -26.63 -15.32 -9.18
C ALA A 137 -27.93 -15.78 -8.50
N GLU A 138 -27.82 -16.62 -7.48
CA GLU A 138 -28.97 -17.12 -6.73
C GLU A 138 -29.65 -16.04 -5.89
N TYR A 139 -28.86 -15.06 -5.41
CA TYR A 139 -29.34 -13.94 -4.61
C TYR A 139 -30.32 -13.05 -5.41
N PRO A 140 -31.58 -12.88 -4.95
CA PRO A 140 -32.60 -12.18 -5.71
C PRO A 140 -32.31 -10.71 -6.03
N GLY A 141 -31.50 -10.03 -5.21
CA GLY A 141 -31.13 -8.62 -5.45
C GLY A 141 -30.13 -8.41 -6.59
N THR A 142 -29.40 -9.46 -6.99
CA THR A 142 -28.32 -9.38 -7.99
C THR A 142 -28.84 -9.04 -9.38
N ILE A 143 -29.78 -9.83 -9.90
CA ILE A 143 -30.27 -9.68 -11.29
C ILE A 143 -31.04 -8.37 -11.49
N PRO A 144 -31.96 -7.95 -10.60
CA PRO A 144 -32.61 -6.64 -10.68
C PRO A 144 -31.62 -5.48 -10.68
N TYR A 145 -30.60 -5.53 -9.83
CA TYR A 145 -29.57 -4.50 -9.79
C TYR A 145 -28.85 -4.39 -11.15
N ILE A 146 -28.45 -5.53 -11.74
CA ILE A 146 -27.78 -5.54 -13.04
C ILE A 146 -28.70 -5.01 -14.15
N LEU A 147 -29.98 -5.41 -14.15
CA LEU A 147 -30.97 -4.89 -15.08
C LEU A 147 -31.21 -3.39 -14.92
N GLU A 148 -31.22 -2.87 -13.69
CA GLU A 148 -31.33 -1.43 -13.41
C GLU A 148 -30.09 -0.67 -13.90
N GLN A 149 -28.89 -1.23 -13.72
CA GLN A 149 -27.67 -0.62 -14.27
C GLN A 149 -27.72 -0.59 -15.81
N PHE A 150 -28.22 -1.65 -16.44
CA PHE A 150 -28.41 -1.69 -17.89
C PHE A 150 -29.46 -0.67 -18.35
N ASP A 151 -30.55 -0.48 -17.59
CA ASP A 151 -31.54 0.56 -17.90
C ASP A 151 -30.94 1.97 -17.84
N LYS A 152 -29.93 2.21 -16.98
CA LYS A 152 -29.16 3.46 -16.95
C LYS A 152 -28.24 3.62 -18.17
N VAL A 153 -27.70 2.53 -18.70
CA VAL A 153 -26.96 2.55 -19.98
C VAL A 153 -27.90 2.91 -21.13
N LEU A 154 -29.12 2.34 -21.16
CA LEU A 154 -30.14 2.71 -22.15
C LEU A 154 -30.59 4.18 -22.01
N ALA A 155 -30.50 4.75 -20.81
CA ALA A 155 -30.76 6.16 -20.54
C ALA A 155 -29.54 7.09 -20.80
N GLU A 156 -28.44 6.55 -21.34
CA GLU A 156 -27.18 7.27 -21.61
C GLU A 156 -26.49 7.86 -20.35
N GLU A 157 -26.82 7.35 -19.15
CA GLU A 157 -26.17 7.77 -17.89
C GLU A 157 -24.85 7.03 -17.62
N LEU A 158 -24.69 5.82 -18.17
CA LEU A 158 -23.53 4.94 -18.00
C LEU A 158 -23.08 4.36 -19.34
N ARG A 159 -21.79 3.99 -19.45
CA ARG A 159 -21.30 3.24 -20.61
C ARG A 159 -21.49 1.74 -20.40
N LEU A 160 -21.63 0.98 -21.49
CA LEU A 160 -21.77 -0.48 -21.43
C LEU A 160 -20.55 -1.14 -20.79
N THR A 161 -19.35 -0.60 -21.06
CA THR A 161 -18.06 -1.03 -20.52
C THR A 161 -17.95 -0.88 -18.99
N ASP A 162 -18.75 0.00 -18.38
CA ASP A 162 -18.79 0.18 -16.93
C ASP A 162 -19.47 -1.01 -16.21
N ILE A 163 -20.29 -1.78 -16.93
CA ILE A 163 -21.08 -2.89 -16.38
C ILE A 163 -20.46 -4.23 -16.74
N ILE A 164 -20.18 -4.42 -18.03
CA ILE A 164 -19.67 -5.67 -18.59
C ILE A 164 -18.40 -5.42 -19.39
N SER A 165 -17.47 -6.37 -19.32
CA SER A 165 -16.31 -6.44 -20.19
C SER A 165 -16.56 -7.32 -21.43
N GLY A 166 -17.71 -8.01 -21.50
CA GLY A 166 -18.11 -8.80 -22.66
C GLY A 166 -19.06 -9.96 -22.32
N PHE A 167 -19.24 -10.86 -23.28
CA PHE A 167 -20.04 -12.08 -23.14
C PHE A 167 -19.17 -13.31 -23.41
N VAL A 168 -19.51 -14.43 -22.77
CA VAL A 168 -18.95 -15.74 -23.09
C VAL A 168 -19.81 -16.31 -24.21
N ASP A 169 -19.25 -16.46 -25.42
CA ASP A 169 -19.92 -17.15 -26.52
C ASP A 169 -19.99 -18.65 -26.19
N PRO A 170 -21.18 -19.27 -26.15
CA PRO A 170 -21.33 -20.72 -25.96
C PRO A 170 -20.66 -21.59 -27.05
N ASN A 171 -20.37 -21.00 -28.22
CA ASN A 171 -19.77 -21.69 -29.38
C ASN A 171 -18.28 -21.40 -29.60
N ASP A 172 -17.67 -20.48 -28.84
CA ASP A 172 -16.23 -20.27 -28.89
C ASP A 172 -15.53 -21.29 -27.96
N ASP A 173 -14.32 -21.74 -28.32
CA ASP A 173 -13.55 -22.81 -27.68
C ASP A 173 -12.99 -22.39 -26.28
N GLY A 174 -13.81 -21.74 -25.46
CA GLY A 174 -13.51 -21.39 -24.06
C GLY A 174 -12.33 -20.44 -23.89
N THR A 175 -12.03 -19.61 -24.88
CA THR A 175 -10.94 -18.61 -24.89
C THR A 175 -11.14 -17.48 -23.87
N ALA A 176 -12.34 -17.29 -23.33
CA ALA A 176 -12.65 -16.20 -22.40
C ALA A 176 -12.58 -16.66 -20.93
N ALA A 177 -11.67 -16.04 -20.15
CA ALA A 177 -11.52 -16.30 -18.72
C ALA A 177 -12.80 -16.01 -17.91
N PRO A 178 -13.04 -16.76 -16.82
CA PRO A 178 -14.08 -16.42 -15.88
C PRO A 178 -13.85 -15.02 -15.30
N THR A 179 -14.94 -14.27 -15.32
CA THR A 179 -15.16 -12.85 -14.99
C THR A 179 -14.54 -12.33 -13.68
N ALA A 180 -14.13 -13.20 -12.75
CA ALA A 180 -13.83 -12.79 -11.39
C ALA A 180 -12.36 -13.07 -11.00
N THR A 181 -11.45 -12.29 -11.57
CA THR A 181 -10.01 -12.37 -11.28
C THR A 181 -9.69 -11.90 -9.84
N HIS A 182 -10.52 -11.07 -9.21
CA HIS A 182 -10.23 -10.43 -7.91
C HIS A 182 -10.99 -10.99 -6.69
N ILE A 183 -11.56 -12.19 -6.80
CA ILE A 183 -12.21 -12.83 -5.64
C ILE A 183 -11.17 -13.11 -4.54
N GLY A 184 -11.29 -12.39 -3.42
CA GLY A 184 -10.51 -12.61 -2.20
C GLY A 184 -9.19 -11.85 -2.09
N SER A 185 -8.88 -10.93 -3.01
CA SER A 185 -7.81 -9.94 -2.79
C SER A 185 -8.37 -8.82 -1.92
N GLU A 186 -8.08 -8.85 -0.63
CA GLU A 186 -8.23 -7.68 0.26
C GLU A 186 -7.18 -6.61 -0.08
N LEU A 187 -7.00 -6.28 -1.36
CA LEU A 187 -6.36 -5.03 -1.72
C LEU A 187 -7.38 -3.96 -1.37
N ALA A 188 -7.03 -3.13 -0.39
CA ALA A 188 -7.90 -2.06 0.08
C ALA A 188 -8.31 -1.17 -1.10
N GLU A 189 -9.53 -0.63 -1.06
CA GLU A 189 -10.02 0.36 -2.05
C GLU A 189 -9.03 1.54 -2.24
N THR A 190 -8.12 1.76 -1.27
CA THR A 190 -7.05 2.76 -1.34
C THR A 190 -6.00 2.46 -2.41
N ASP A 191 -5.65 1.20 -2.67
CA ASP A 191 -4.62 0.84 -3.66
C ASP A 191 -5.16 0.85 -5.10
N LEU A 192 -6.49 0.91 -5.24
CA LEU A 192 -7.18 1.07 -6.52
C LEU A 192 -7.42 2.55 -6.88
N ALA A 193 -7.47 3.44 -5.89
CA ALA A 193 -7.70 4.87 -6.11
C ALA A 193 -6.48 5.59 -6.70
N ASP A 194 -5.26 5.11 -6.42
CA ASP A 194 -4.03 5.65 -7.01
C ASP A 194 -3.79 5.19 -8.46
N ALA A 195 -4.53 4.17 -8.93
CA ALA A 195 -4.48 3.75 -10.33
C ALA A 195 -5.37 4.59 -11.26
N ASP A 196 -6.46 5.17 -10.73
CA ASP A 196 -7.49 5.87 -11.52
C ASP A 196 -7.31 7.42 -11.52
N LYS A 197 -6.27 7.97 -10.88
CA LYS A 197 -6.08 9.44 -10.72
C LYS A 197 -4.87 10.09 -11.41
N GLU A 198 -4.01 9.34 -12.08
CA GLU A 198 -2.90 9.92 -12.86
C GLU A 198 -3.23 10.01 -14.37
N GLY A 199 -4.43 10.53 -14.71
CA GLY A 199 -4.97 10.49 -16.07
C GLY A 199 -5.42 11.82 -16.69
N GLU A 200 -5.22 12.97 -16.05
CA GLU A 200 -5.54 14.28 -16.63
C GLU A 200 -4.32 15.20 -16.55
N ASP A 201 -3.45 15.09 -17.56
CA ASP A 201 -2.70 16.18 -18.20
C ASP A 201 -1.79 15.56 -19.28
N LYS A 202 -2.38 15.20 -20.43
CA LYS A 202 -1.66 14.78 -21.63
C LYS A 202 -1.55 15.98 -22.59
N GLU A 203 -0.36 16.56 -22.71
CA GLU A 203 0.09 17.20 -23.96
C GLU A 203 1.20 16.35 -24.57
N ASP A 204 0.82 15.72 -25.69
CA ASP A 204 1.58 15.28 -26.86
C ASP A 204 2.79 14.33 -26.73
N ASP A 205 2.67 13.26 -27.53
CA ASP A 205 3.70 12.36 -28.06
C ASP A 205 4.16 11.18 -27.18
N GLU A 206 3.27 10.23 -26.88
CA GLU A 206 3.64 8.80 -26.81
C GLU A 206 2.54 7.93 -27.43
N GLU A 207 2.98 6.94 -28.22
CA GLU A 207 2.20 5.98 -28.99
C GLU A 207 0.95 5.53 -28.24
N ASP A 208 -0.21 5.79 -28.86
CA ASP A 208 -1.52 5.38 -28.40
C ASP A 208 -1.51 3.88 -28.01
N GLU A 209 -1.43 3.59 -26.71
CA GLU A 209 -2.28 2.54 -26.16
C GLU A 209 -3.72 3.06 -26.35
N GLU A 210 -4.22 2.92 -27.57
CA GLU A 210 -5.65 2.84 -27.80
C GLU A 210 -6.14 1.82 -26.76
N GLU A 211 -6.95 2.27 -25.79
CA GLU A 211 -7.89 1.37 -25.16
C GLU A 211 -8.62 0.74 -26.34
N GLU A 212 -8.23 -0.49 -26.72
CA GLU A 212 -8.95 -1.26 -27.72
C GLU A 212 -10.40 -1.22 -27.23
N ASP A 213 -11.21 -0.43 -27.93
CA ASP A 213 -12.64 -0.31 -27.71
C ASP A 213 -13.13 -1.75 -27.72
N THR A 214 -13.38 -2.30 -26.52
CA THR A 214 -13.77 -3.69 -26.39
C THR A 214 -15.05 -3.80 -27.19
N GLY A 215 -14.94 -4.39 -28.38
CA GLY A 215 -15.97 -4.48 -29.41
C GLY A 215 -17.14 -5.32 -28.94
N ILE A 216 -17.85 -4.82 -27.93
CA ILE A 216 -19.09 -5.38 -27.43
C ILE A 216 -20.16 -4.81 -28.34
N ASP A 217 -20.63 -5.63 -29.27
CA ASP A 217 -21.73 -5.25 -30.14
C ASP A 217 -22.95 -4.86 -29.27
N PRO A 218 -23.41 -3.59 -29.32
CA PRO A 218 -24.48 -3.11 -28.46
C PRO A 218 -25.80 -3.83 -28.73
N GLU A 219 -25.99 -4.32 -29.96
CA GLU A 219 -27.15 -5.13 -30.35
C GLU A 219 -27.15 -6.50 -29.68
N LEU A 220 -26.01 -7.20 -29.66
CA LEU A 220 -25.86 -8.48 -28.98
C LEU A 220 -26.05 -8.32 -27.47
N ALA A 221 -25.51 -7.23 -26.91
CA ALA A 221 -25.70 -6.91 -25.49
C ALA A 221 -27.19 -6.76 -25.17
N LEU A 222 -27.92 -5.99 -25.98
CA LEU A 222 -29.36 -5.79 -25.80
C LEU A 222 -30.13 -7.12 -25.86
N GLU A 223 -29.83 -7.99 -26.84
CA GLU A 223 -30.44 -9.32 -26.95
C GLU A 223 -30.22 -10.13 -25.67
N LYS A 224 -28.96 -10.27 -25.22
CA LYS A 224 -28.64 -11.02 -24.01
C LYS A 224 -29.28 -10.44 -22.74
N PHE A 225 -29.28 -9.12 -22.57
CA PHE A 225 -29.96 -8.49 -21.44
C PHE A 225 -31.48 -8.67 -21.49
N THR A 226 -32.09 -8.72 -22.68
CA THR A 226 -33.52 -9.05 -22.82
C THR A 226 -33.80 -10.51 -22.47
N ASP A 227 -32.93 -11.44 -22.86
CA ASP A 227 -33.03 -12.85 -22.48
C ASP A 227 -32.90 -13.06 -20.97
N LEU A 228 -31.98 -12.33 -20.33
CA LEU A 228 -31.83 -12.32 -18.88
C LEU A 228 -33.10 -11.77 -18.20
N ARG A 229 -33.66 -10.67 -18.73
CA ARG A 229 -34.91 -10.08 -18.22
C ARG A 229 -36.09 -11.05 -18.34
N ASN A 230 -36.22 -11.73 -19.48
CA ASN A 230 -37.26 -12.73 -19.72
C ASN A 230 -37.12 -13.94 -18.78
N SER A 231 -35.90 -14.45 -18.62
CA SER A 231 -35.60 -15.57 -17.72
C SER A 231 -35.87 -15.21 -16.26
N TYR A 232 -35.55 -13.97 -15.85
CA TYR A 232 -35.87 -13.46 -14.52
C TYR A 232 -37.39 -13.34 -14.28
N GLN A 233 -38.14 -12.82 -15.25
CA GLN A 233 -39.60 -12.76 -15.16
C GLN A 233 -40.24 -14.15 -15.07
N ASN A 234 -39.77 -15.11 -15.88
CA ASN A 234 -40.22 -16.50 -15.83
C ASN A 234 -39.94 -17.16 -14.47
N ARG A 235 -38.76 -16.90 -13.88
CA ARG A 235 -38.44 -17.33 -12.51
C ARG A 235 -39.41 -16.72 -11.50
N GLN A 236 -39.67 -15.42 -11.59
CA GLN A 236 -40.57 -14.73 -10.66
C GLN A 236 -42.00 -15.28 -10.73
N LEU A 237 -42.51 -15.53 -11.94
CA LEU A 237 -43.82 -16.14 -12.16
C LEU A 237 -43.88 -17.54 -11.56
N ALA A 238 -42.86 -18.37 -11.80
CA ALA A 238 -42.79 -19.74 -11.25
C ALA A 238 -42.76 -19.74 -9.71
N ILE A 239 -42.05 -18.80 -9.08
CA ILE A 239 -42.02 -18.64 -7.62
C ILE A 239 -43.39 -18.20 -7.10
N ASN A 240 -44.04 -17.25 -7.76
CA ASN A 240 -45.36 -16.74 -7.35
C ASN A 240 -46.47 -17.81 -7.48
N GLU A 241 -46.43 -18.64 -8.53
CA GLU A 241 -47.47 -19.65 -8.79
C GLU A 241 -47.28 -20.97 -8.02
N HIS A 242 -46.04 -21.40 -7.82
CA HIS A 242 -45.74 -22.73 -7.29
C HIS A 242 -44.96 -22.70 -5.97
N GLY A 243 -44.56 -21.53 -5.48
CA GLY A 243 -43.70 -21.37 -4.31
C GLY A 243 -42.21 -21.56 -4.63
N ALA A 244 -41.36 -21.00 -3.77
CA ALA A 244 -39.90 -20.99 -3.94
C ALA A 244 -39.28 -22.40 -3.97
N ASP A 245 -39.85 -23.35 -3.22
CA ASP A 245 -39.32 -24.72 -3.08
C ASP A 245 -39.83 -25.70 -4.16
N SER A 246 -40.58 -25.23 -5.16
CA SER A 246 -41.11 -26.08 -6.22
C SER A 246 -40.02 -26.52 -7.22
N ALA A 247 -40.11 -27.77 -7.69
CA ALA A 247 -39.22 -28.30 -8.73
C ALA A 247 -39.24 -27.47 -10.03
N LYS A 248 -40.35 -26.77 -10.33
CA LYS A 248 -40.42 -25.85 -11.48
C LYS A 248 -39.66 -24.54 -11.23
N ALA A 249 -39.71 -24.00 -10.00
CA ALA A 249 -38.97 -22.81 -9.62
C ALA A 249 -37.45 -23.09 -9.61
N ALA A 250 -37.05 -24.28 -9.16
CA ALA A 250 -35.65 -24.73 -9.23
C ALA A 250 -35.12 -24.77 -10.68
N LYS A 251 -35.88 -25.38 -11.61
CA LYS A 251 -35.50 -25.40 -13.03
C LYS A 251 -35.46 -24.01 -13.66
N ALA A 252 -36.41 -23.14 -13.34
CA ALA A 252 -36.39 -21.76 -13.83
C ALA A 252 -35.18 -20.97 -13.27
N THR A 253 -34.78 -21.26 -12.03
CA THR A 253 -33.58 -20.67 -11.42
C THR A 253 -32.31 -21.16 -12.09
N GLU A 254 -32.23 -22.46 -12.42
CA GLU A 254 -31.11 -23.06 -13.16
C GLU A 254 -30.95 -22.42 -14.55
N LEU A 255 -32.04 -22.29 -15.32
CA LEU A 255 -32.00 -21.62 -16.63
C LEU A 255 -31.55 -20.17 -16.53
N MET A 256 -32.04 -19.43 -15.53
CA MET A 256 -31.60 -18.05 -15.29
C MET A 256 -30.13 -17.98 -14.90
N GLN A 257 -29.63 -18.93 -14.10
CA GLN A 257 -28.21 -19.03 -13.76
C GLN A 257 -27.35 -19.33 -14.98
N ASP A 258 -27.81 -20.21 -15.88
CA ASP A 258 -27.09 -20.51 -17.13
C ASP A 258 -26.97 -19.29 -18.03
N VAL A 259 -28.06 -18.53 -18.21
CA VAL A 259 -28.00 -17.26 -18.94
C VAL A 259 -27.07 -16.27 -18.24
N PHE A 260 -27.11 -16.18 -16.91
CA PHE A 260 -26.23 -15.29 -16.15
C PHE A 260 -24.74 -15.66 -16.27
N ARG A 261 -24.41 -16.94 -16.46
CA ARG A 261 -23.02 -17.41 -16.65
C ARG A 261 -22.39 -16.88 -17.94
N GLU A 262 -23.20 -16.52 -18.94
CA GLU A 262 -22.71 -15.93 -20.18
C GLU A 262 -22.21 -14.50 -19.99
N PHE A 263 -22.58 -13.82 -18.89
CA PHE A 263 -22.21 -12.42 -18.66
C PHE A 263 -20.82 -12.30 -18.02
N ARG A 264 -19.95 -11.50 -18.65
CA ARG A 264 -18.68 -11.07 -18.06
C ARG A 264 -18.82 -9.67 -17.48
N LEU A 265 -19.25 -9.61 -16.22
CA LEU A 265 -19.26 -8.40 -15.38
C LEU A 265 -17.86 -7.82 -15.15
N THR A 266 -17.77 -6.50 -15.05
CA THR A 266 -16.53 -5.84 -14.61
C THR A 266 -16.23 -6.21 -13.15
N PRO A 267 -14.96 -6.48 -12.76
CA PRO A 267 -14.62 -6.92 -11.40
C PRO A 267 -15.18 -6.00 -10.30
N LYS A 268 -15.11 -4.67 -10.50
CA LYS A 268 -15.68 -3.66 -9.59
C LYS A 268 -17.18 -3.91 -9.31
N LYS A 269 -17.96 -4.25 -10.33
CA LYS A 269 -19.41 -4.53 -10.19
C LYS A 269 -19.65 -5.89 -9.54
N PHE A 270 -18.82 -6.89 -9.86
CA PHE A 270 -18.90 -8.20 -9.22
C PHE A 270 -18.61 -8.14 -7.71
N ASP A 271 -17.57 -7.40 -7.32
CA ASP A 271 -17.19 -7.23 -5.92
C ASP A 271 -18.27 -6.48 -5.11
N TYR A 272 -18.95 -5.51 -5.73
CA TYR A 272 -20.12 -4.87 -5.13
C TYR A 272 -21.23 -5.89 -4.80
N LEU A 273 -21.55 -6.80 -5.73
CA LEU A 273 -22.58 -7.82 -5.52
C LEU A 273 -22.19 -8.79 -4.39
N VAL A 274 -20.91 -9.16 -4.31
CA VAL A 274 -20.38 -9.97 -3.20
C VAL A 274 -20.49 -9.22 -1.87
N LYS A 275 -20.18 -7.91 -1.85
CA LYS A 275 -20.28 -7.04 -0.66
C LYS A 275 -21.72 -6.89 -0.17
N GLU A 276 -22.68 -6.78 -1.07
CA GLU A 276 -24.12 -6.75 -0.74
C GLU A 276 -24.59 -8.05 -0.07
N LEU A 277 -24.19 -9.21 -0.60
CA LEU A 277 -24.51 -10.50 0.01
C LEU A 277 -23.87 -10.63 1.40
N ARG A 278 -22.61 -10.21 1.56
CA ARG A 278 -21.90 -10.21 2.85
C ARG A 278 -22.61 -9.32 3.87
N THR A 279 -22.96 -8.10 3.48
CA THR A 279 -23.65 -7.14 4.34
C THR A 279 -25.00 -7.68 4.80
N SER A 280 -25.76 -8.32 3.90
CA SER A 280 -27.01 -9.00 4.23
C SER A 280 -26.80 -10.12 5.25
N MET A 281 -25.78 -10.95 5.07
CA MET A 281 -25.45 -12.04 6.00
C MET A 281 -24.93 -11.53 7.35
N ASP A 282 -24.16 -10.44 7.38
CA ASP A 282 -23.66 -9.85 8.61
C ASP A 282 -24.78 -9.20 9.43
N ARG A 283 -25.78 -8.61 8.76
CA ARG A 283 -27.02 -8.16 9.42
C ARG A 283 -27.73 -9.33 10.10
N VAL A 284 -27.87 -10.47 9.41
CA VAL A 284 -28.44 -11.71 9.97
C VAL A 284 -27.63 -12.20 11.18
N ARG A 285 -26.31 -12.42 11.01
CA ARG A 285 -25.42 -12.89 12.09
C ARG A 285 -25.42 -11.97 13.30
N THR A 286 -25.53 -10.66 13.09
CA THR A 286 -25.61 -9.70 14.18
C THR A 286 -26.89 -9.92 15.01
N GLN A 287 -28.04 -10.14 14.36
CA GLN A 287 -29.27 -10.46 15.08
C GLN A 287 -29.17 -11.84 15.77
N GLU A 288 -28.64 -12.87 15.11
CA GLU A 288 -28.43 -14.19 15.73
C GLU A 288 -27.55 -14.11 16.98
N ARG A 289 -26.44 -13.35 16.92
CA ARG A 289 -25.54 -13.15 18.07
C ARG A 289 -26.24 -12.44 19.22
N LEU A 290 -27.08 -11.44 18.93
CA LEU A 290 -27.88 -10.76 19.95
C LEU A 290 -28.88 -11.71 20.61
N ILE A 291 -29.58 -12.53 19.82
CA ILE A 291 -30.52 -13.55 20.32
C ILE A 291 -29.79 -14.60 21.16
N ILE A 292 -28.63 -15.11 20.71
CA ILE A 292 -27.81 -16.07 21.46
C ILE A 292 -27.35 -15.47 22.78
N ARG A 293 -26.86 -14.22 22.77
CA ARG A 293 -26.45 -13.52 23.99
C ARG A 293 -27.60 -13.43 24.99
N GLN A 294 -28.79 -13.05 24.53
CA GLN A 294 -29.96 -12.88 25.40
C GLN A 294 -30.49 -14.21 25.95
N THR A 295 -30.47 -15.28 25.16
CA THR A 295 -31.02 -16.59 25.54
C THR A 295 -30.01 -17.48 26.27
N VAL A 296 -28.80 -17.64 25.72
CA VAL A 296 -27.77 -18.55 26.23
C VAL A 296 -26.95 -17.90 27.36
N GLU A 297 -26.44 -16.68 27.17
CA GLU A 297 -25.57 -16.05 28.18
C GLU A 297 -26.35 -15.50 29.38
N TYR A 298 -27.40 -14.70 29.11
CA TYR A 298 -28.26 -14.12 30.14
C TYR A 298 -29.31 -15.10 30.64
N GLY A 299 -30.05 -15.73 29.71
CA GLY A 299 -31.08 -16.72 30.05
C GLY A 299 -30.54 -18.02 30.64
N LYS A 300 -29.23 -18.32 30.49
CA LYS A 300 -28.59 -19.59 30.89
C LYS A 300 -29.22 -20.82 30.23
N MET A 301 -29.80 -20.65 29.04
CA MET A 301 -30.32 -21.75 28.24
C MET A 301 -29.15 -22.58 27.66
N PRO A 302 -29.18 -23.93 27.72
CA PRO A 302 -28.18 -24.74 27.06
C PRO A 302 -28.14 -24.50 25.55
N LYS A 303 -26.96 -24.24 24.99
CA LYS A 303 -26.76 -23.95 23.55
C LYS A 303 -27.34 -25.03 22.63
N LYS A 304 -27.24 -26.31 23.00
CA LYS A 304 -27.83 -27.42 22.22
C LYS A 304 -29.35 -27.32 22.12
N SER A 305 -30.02 -26.97 23.20
CA SER A 305 -31.48 -26.78 23.22
C SER A 305 -31.91 -25.56 22.42
N PHE A 306 -31.13 -24.47 22.47
CA PHE A 306 -31.38 -23.29 21.64
C PHE A 306 -31.26 -23.62 20.16
N VAL A 307 -30.16 -24.25 19.72
CA VAL A 307 -29.93 -24.59 18.31
C VAL A 307 -31.02 -25.51 17.76
N ALA A 308 -31.54 -26.45 18.55
CA ALA A 308 -32.59 -27.36 18.12
C ALA A 308 -33.95 -26.67 17.86
N LEU A 309 -34.24 -25.58 18.59
CA LEU A 309 -35.50 -24.83 18.45
C LEU A 309 -35.38 -23.65 17.48
N PHE A 310 -34.20 -23.04 17.41
CA PHE A 310 -33.93 -21.86 16.59
C PHE A 310 -33.69 -22.21 15.12
N THR A 311 -32.89 -23.24 14.84
CA THR A 311 -32.57 -23.65 13.46
C THR A 311 -33.85 -24.09 12.73
N GLY A 312 -34.17 -23.44 11.61
CA GLY A 312 -35.37 -23.73 10.81
C GLY A 312 -36.61 -22.90 11.16
N ASN A 313 -36.63 -22.21 12.31
CA ASN A 313 -37.72 -21.31 12.73
C ASN A 313 -37.21 -19.89 13.04
N GLU A 314 -36.10 -19.48 12.43
CA GLU A 314 -35.29 -18.31 12.82
C GLU A 314 -36.08 -16.98 12.75
N SER A 315 -37.04 -16.88 11.83
CA SER A 315 -37.92 -15.72 11.62
C SER A 315 -39.26 -15.80 12.36
N SER A 316 -39.62 -16.97 12.88
CA SER A 316 -40.89 -17.17 13.57
C SER A 316 -40.78 -16.83 15.05
N GLU A 317 -41.82 -16.21 15.62
CA GLU A 317 -41.92 -16.01 17.07
C GLU A 317 -42.30 -17.31 17.82
N ALA A 318 -42.72 -18.35 17.08
CA ALA A 318 -43.26 -19.59 17.67
C ALA A 318 -42.24 -20.32 18.57
N TRP A 319 -40.95 -20.33 18.21
CA TRP A 319 -39.94 -20.98 19.04
C TRP A 319 -39.71 -20.23 20.36
N LEU A 320 -39.87 -18.90 20.36
CA LEU A 320 -39.76 -18.10 21.57
C LEU A 320 -40.93 -18.39 22.51
N ASP A 321 -42.15 -18.47 21.97
CA ASP A 321 -43.35 -18.78 22.73
C ASP A 321 -43.29 -20.21 23.33
N GLU A 322 -42.74 -21.18 22.58
CA GLU A 322 -42.49 -22.54 23.09
C GLU A 322 -41.49 -22.54 24.26
N VAL A 323 -40.42 -21.73 24.17
CA VAL A 323 -39.44 -21.58 25.25
C VAL A 323 -40.09 -20.97 26.50
N LEU A 324 -40.92 -19.94 26.33
CA LEU A 324 -41.64 -19.28 27.43
C LEU A 324 -42.69 -20.20 28.07
N ALA A 325 -43.34 -21.07 27.29
CA ALA A 325 -44.33 -22.03 27.77
C ALA A 325 -43.71 -23.27 28.46
N SER A 326 -42.43 -23.56 28.23
CA SER A 326 -41.77 -24.78 28.72
C SER A 326 -41.63 -24.90 30.25
N GLY A 327 -41.86 -23.82 31.01
CA GLY A 327 -41.79 -23.80 32.48
C GLY A 327 -40.39 -24.07 33.07
N LYS A 328 -39.34 -24.07 32.23
CA LYS A 328 -37.96 -24.36 32.64
C LYS A 328 -37.33 -23.17 33.38
N PRO A 329 -36.30 -23.38 34.21
CA PRO A 329 -35.69 -22.30 35.02
C PRO A 329 -35.07 -21.16 34.21
N TYR A 330 -34.75 -21.40 32.93
CA TYR A 330 -34.29 -20.35 32.02
C TYR A 330 -35.44 -19.52 31.41
N ALA A 331 -36.67 -20.02 31.38
CA ALA A 331 -37.80 -19.35 30.75
C ALA A 331 -38.13 -18.01 31.42
N GLU A 332 -38.11 -17.94 32.76
CA GLU A 332 -38.32 -16.68 33.49
C GLU A 332 -37.25 -15.62 33.20
N LYS A 333 -36.00 -16.05 33.01
CA LYS A 333 -34.88 -15.15 32.70
C LYS A 333 -34.95 -14.66 31.26
N VAL A 334 -35.31 -15.54 30.32
CA VAL A 334 -35.56 -15.19 28.92
C VAL A 334 -36.73 -14.20 28.80
N LYS A 335 -37.79 -14.38 29.60
CA LYS A 335 -38.96 -13.49 29.64
C LYS A 335 -38.61 -12.04 29.97
N ARG A 336 -37.60 -11.78 30.81
CA ARG A 336 -37.13 -10.41 31.11
C ARG A 336 -36.54 -9.70 29.90
N ASN A 337 -35.98 -10.46 28.95
CA ASN A 337 -35.35 -9.95 27.73
C ASN A 337 -36.21 -10.19 26.47
N GLU A 338 -37.48 -10.57 26.64
CA GLU A 338 -38.41 -10.94 25.56
C GLU A 338 -38.57 -9.83 24.53
N TYR A 339 -38.63 -8.56 24.98
CA TYR A 339 -38.75 -7.40 24.09
C TYR A 339 -37.59 -7.31 23.08
N GLU A 340 -36.35 -7.48 23.55
CA GLU A 340 -35.18 -7.38 22.68
C GLU A 340 -35.04 -8.59 21.75
N ILE A 341 -35.47 -9.79 22.19
CA ILE A 341 -35.50 -10.98 21.34
C ILE A 341 -36.53 -10.80 20.23
N ARG A 342 -37.77 -10.39 20.55
CA ARG A 342 -38.80 -10.11 19.53
C ARG A 342 -38.37 -9.02 18.57
N ARG A 343 -37.73 -7.95 19.06
CA ARG A 343 -37.17 -6.89 18.20
C ARG A 343 -36.13 -7.44 17.23
N SER A 344 -35.28 -8.37 17.67
CA SER A 344 -34.27 -9.01 16.82
C SER A 344 -34.92 -9.94 15.78
N ILE A 345 -35.95 -10.71 16.16
CA ILE A 345 -36.76 -11.54 15.24
C ILE A 345 -37.48 -10.67 14.21
N GLN A 346 -38.06 -9.53 14.61
CA GLN A 346 -38.68 -8.57 13.69
C GLN A 346 -37.68 -8.01 12.67
N LYS A 347 -36.44 -7.74 13.10
CA LYS A 347 -35.38 -7.34 12.17
C LYS A 347 -34.99 -8.45 11.20
N LEU A 348 -34.97 -9.72 11.65
CA LEU A 348 -34.78 -10.86 10.76
C LEU A 348 -35.92 -10.96 9.73
N ASN A 349 -37.18 -10.79 10.16
CA ASN A 349 -38.34 -10.74 9.26
C ASN A 349 -38.26 -9.60 8.24
N ILE A 350 -37.74 -8.43 8.62
CA ILE A 350 -37.50 -7.32 7.68
C ILE A 350 -36.48 -7.74 6.62
N ILE A 351 -35.39 -8.39 7.03
CA ILE A 351 -34.36 -8.89 6.09
C ILE A 351 -34.96 -9.94 5.14
N GLU A 352 -35.79 -10.87 5.64
CA GLU A 352 -36.46 -11.85 4.78
C GLU A 352 -37.40 -11.19 3.76
N ARG A 353 -38.11 -10.12 4.16
CA ARG A 353 -38.98 -9.37 3.25
C ARG A 353 -38.20 -8.58 2.21
N GLU A 354 -37.11 -7.93 2.61
CA GLU A 354 -36.22 -7.20 1.70
C GLU A 354 -35.60 -8.13 0.65
N THR A 355 -35.15 -9.31 1.07
CA THR A 355 -34.44 -10.26 0.20
C THR A 355 -35.35 -11.26 -0.50
N SER A 356 -36.61 -11.37 -0.09
CA SER A 356 -37.54 -12.43 -0.51
C SER A 356 -36.97 -13.86 -0.30
N LEU A 357 -36.04 -14.01 0.64
CA LEU A 357 -35.41 -15.28 0.99
C LEU A 357 -35.60 -15.56 2.47
N THR A 358 -35.64 -16.84 2.83
CA THR A 358 -35.57 -17.24 4.25
C THR A 358 -34.16 -16.99 4.80
N VAL A 359 -34.05 -16.75 6.11
CA VAL A 359 -32.75 -16.61 6.77
C VAL A 359 -31.85 -17.83 6.51
N GLN A 360 -32.43 -19.03 6.50
CA GLN A 360 -31.72 -20.27 6.20
C GLN A 360 -31.16 -20.28 4.77
N SER A 361 -31.95 -19.86 3.77
CA SER A 361 -31.48 -19.76 2.38
C SER A 361 -30.34 -18.75 2.24
N ILE A 362 -30.41 -17.59 2.90
CA ILE A 362 -29.33 -16.58 2.90
C ILE A 362 -28.04 -17.18 3.48
N LYS A 363 -28.17 -17.92 4.59
CA LYS A 363 -27.04 -18.62 5.24
C LYS A 363 -26.42 -19.67 4.33
N ASP A 364 -27.23 -20.46 3.64
CA ASP A 364 -26.75 -21.52 2.74
C ASP A 364 -26.09 -20.97 1.48
N ILE A 365 -26.62 -19.89 0.89
CA ILE A 365 -26.00 -19.18 -0.24
C ILE A 365 -24.68 -18.54 0.21
N SER A 366 -24.67 -17.79 1.32
CA SER A 366 -23.46 -17.17 1.85
C SER A 366 -22.38 -18.20 2.20
N ARG A 367 -22.78 -19.35 2.79
CA ARG A 367 -21.87 -20.45 3.09
C ARG A 367 -21.24 -21.04 1.83
N ARG A 368 -22.03 -21.30 0.78
CA ARG A 368 -21.51 -21.79 -0.51
C ARG A 368 -20.55 -20.78 -1.14
N MET A 369 -20.88 -19.48 -1.08
CA MET A 369 -20.00 -18.41 -1.53
C MET A 369 -18.67 -18.43 -0.77
N SER A 370 -18.68 -18.45 0.57
CA SER A 370 -17.45 -18.48 1.38
C SER A 370 -16.60 -19.72 1.14
N ILE A 371 -17.23 -20.88 0.87
CA ILE A 371 -16.50 -22.11 0.52
C ILE A 371 -15.80 -21.95 -0.84
N GLY A 372 -16.50 -21.41 -1.85
CA GLY A 372 -15.92 -21.14 -3.17
C GLY A 372 -14.76 -20.16 -3.08
N GLU A 373 -14.94 -19.07 -2.33
CA GLU A 373 -13.91 -18.06 -2.09
C GLU A 373 -12.68 -18.66 -1.38
N ALA A 374 -12.90 -19.47 -0.34
CA ALA A 374 -11.81 -20.14 0.37
C ALA A 374 -11.07 -21.16 -0.51
N LYS A 375 -11.80 -21.86 -1.41
CA LYS A 375 -11.20 -22.78 -2.40
C LYS A 375 -10.31 -22.02 -3.38
N ALA A 376 -10.83 -20.94 -3.97
CA ALA A 376 -10.08 -20.08 -4.90
C ALA A 376 -8.85 -19.45 -4.23
N ARG A 377 -9.01 -18.84 -3.06
CA ARG A 377 -7.91 -18.20 -2.32
C ARG A 377 -6.81 -19.17 -1.93
N ARG A 378 -7.18 -20.38 -1.48
CA ARG A 378 -6.20 -21.43 -1.15
C ARG A 378 -5.43 -21.87 -2.39
N ALA A 379 -6.12 -22.07 -3.51
CA ALA A 379 -5.48 -22.47 -4.76
C ALA A 379 -4.56 -21.36 -5.32
N LYS A 380 -4.98 -20.09 -5.26
CA LYS A 380 -4.13 -18.93 -5.59
C LYS A 380 -2.88 -18.87 -4.71
N LYS A 381 -3.03 -19.03 -3.39
CA LYS A 381 -1.91 -19.07 -2.44
C LYS A 381 -0.91 -20.18 -2.78
N GLU A 382 -1.40 -21.39 -3.01
CA GLU A 382 -0.58 -22.53 -3.43
C GLU A 382 0.17 -22.25 -4.75
N MET A 383 -0.50 -21.60 -5.71
CA MET A 383 0.12 -21.18 -6.97
C MET A 383 1.24 -20.15 -6.78
N VAL A 384 1.04 -19.17 -5.90
CA VAL A 384 2.05 -18.14 -5.58
C VAL A 384 3.25 -18.77 -4.87
N GLU A 385 3.00 -19.58 -3.84
CA GLU A 385 4.05 -20.25 -3.04
C GLU A 385 4.97 -21.12 -3.90
N ALA A 386 4.40 -21.88 -4.84
CA ALA A 386 5.19 -22.72 -5.75
C ALA A 386 6.08 -21.92 -6.71
N ASN A 387 5.74 -20.64 -6.96
CA ASN A 387 6.41 -19.78 -7.94
C ASN A 387 7.29 -18.67 -7.33
N LEU A 388 7.45 -18.60 -6.01
CA LEU A 388 8.33 -17.61 -5.35
C LEU A 388 9.78 -17.64 -5.85
N ARG A 389 10.29 -18.83 -6.23
CA ARG A 389 11.64 -18.98 -6.81
C ARG A 389 11.81 -18.26 -8.14
N LEU A 390 10.74 -18.18 -8.94
CA LEU A 390 10.75 -17.44 -10.20
C LEU A 390 10.99 -15.96 -9.94
N VAL A 391 10.31 -15.37 -8.94
CA VAL A 391 10.46 -13.96 -8.57
C VAL A 391 11.90 -13.65 -8.19
N ILE A 392 12.52 -14.45 -7.33
CA ILE A 392 13.94 -14.29 -6.95
C ILE A 392 14.85 -14.33 -8.17
N SER A 393 14.65 -15.28 -9.09
CA SER A 393 15.48 -15.41 -10.29
C SER A 393 15.42 -14.18 -11.20
N ILE A 394 14.28 -13.47 -11.19
CA ILE A 394 14.07 -12.22 -11.94
C ILE A 394 14.66 -11.05 -11.15
N ALA A 395 14.35 -10.92 -9.86
CA ALA A 395 14.79 -9.84 -8.98
C ALA A 395 16.33 -9.75 -8.88
N LYS A 396 17.03 -10.89 -8.93
CA LYS A 396 18.51 -10.93 -8.95
C LYS A 396 19.16 -10.09 -10.07
N LYS A 397 18.45 -9.81 -11.16
CA LYS A 397 18.96 -8.98 -12.28
C LYS A 397 18.86 -7.47 -12.01
N TYR A 398 18.15 -7.09 -10.96
CA TYR A 398 17.83 -5.71 -10.58
C TYR A 398 18.46 -5.32 -9.24
N THR A 399 19.29 -6.18 -8.66
CA THR A 399 20.11 -5.83 -7.50
C THR A 399 21.03 -4.66 -7.85
N ASN A 400 21.36 -3.83 -6.85
CA ASN A 400 22.22 -2.65 -6.98
C ASN A 400 21.65 -1.54 -7.87
N ARG A 401 20.32 -1.37 -7.91
CA ARG A 401 19.64 -0.26 -8.60
C ARG A 401 18.98 0.75 -7.65
N GLY A 402 19.48 0.83 -6.42
CA GLY A 402 19.00 1.77 -5.38
C GLY A 402 17.99 1.19 -4.39
N LEU A 403 17.36 0.04 -4.70
CA LEU A 403 16.42 -0.64 -3.79
C LEU A 403 17.05 -1.91 -3.19
N GLN A 404 16.69 -2.25 -1.94
CA GLN A 404 17.16 -3.46 -1.27
C GLN A 404 16.61 -4.71 -1.95
N PHE A 405 17.35 -5.82 -1.86
CA PHE A 405 16.96 -7.08 -2.50
C PHE A 405 15.62 -7.64 -1.99
N LEU A 406 15.30 -7.49 -0.69
CA LEU A 406 14.03 -7.92 -0.12
C LEU A 406 12.85 -7.15 -0.72
N ASP A 407 12.98 -5.83 -0.84
CA ASP A 407 11.93 -4.97 -1.40
C ASP A 407 11.67 -5.34 -2.87
N LEU A 408 12.73 -5.58 -3.66
CA LEU A 408 12.60 -6.08 -5.04
C LEU A 408 11.85 -7.41 -5.11
N ILE A 409 12.07 -8.31 -4.14
CA ILE A 409 11.35 -9.58 -4.05
C ILE A 409 9.89 -9.33 -3.70
N GLN A 410 9.58 -8.47 -2.74
CA GLN A 410 8.20 -8.19 -2.33
C GLN A 410 7.39 -7.57 -3.47
N GLU A 411 7.96 -6.59 -4.16
CA GLU A 411 7.32 -5.96 -5.32
C GLU A 411 7.13 -6.95 -6.48
N GLY A 412 8.11 -7.83 -6.68
CA GLY A 412 8.00 -8.96 -7.59
C GLY A 412 6.90 -9.96 -7.18
N ASN A 413 6.73 -10.22 -5.88
CA ASN A 413 5.68 -11.09 -5.35
C ASN A 413 4.28 -10.48 -5.56
N ILE A 414 4.14 -9.16 -5.41
CA ILE A 414 2.90 -8.43 -5.74
C ILE A 414 2.60 -8.56 -7.24
N GLY A 415 3.61 -8.40 -8.10
CA GLY A 415 3.50 -8.66 -9.54
C GLY A 415 3.08 -10.10 -9.86
N LEU A 416 3.65 -11.08 -9.15
CA LEU A 416 3.28 -12.50 -9.27
C LEU A 416 1.83 -12.74 -8.87
N MET A 417 1.35 -12.15 -7.78
CA MET A 417 -0.05 -12.26 -7.35
C MET A 417 -1.01 -11.75 -8.43
N LYS A 418 -0.70 -10.59 -9.02
CA LYS A 418 -1.46 -10.04 -10.16
C LYS A 418 -1.44 -10.98 -11.38
N ALA A 419 -0.30 -11.62 -11.64
CA ALA A 419 -0.18 -12.61 -12.71
C ALA A 419 -1.04 -13.86 -12.46
N VAL A 420 -1.08 -14.37 -11.22
CA VAL A 420 -1.92 -15.51 -10.83
C VAL A 420 -3.40 -15.18 -11.02
N ASP A 421 -3.82 -13.98 -10.65
CA ASP A 421 -5.22 -13.54 -10.78
C ASP A 421 -5.70 -13.50 -12.23
N LYS A 422 -4.82 -13.12 -13.17
CA LYS A 422 -5.13 -12.97 -14.61
C LYS A 422 -4.66 -14.14 -15.48
N PHE A 423 -4.16 -15.22 -14.90
CA PHE A 423 -3.60 -16.32 -15.67
C PHE A 423 -4.68 -17.16 -16.36
N GLU A 424 -4.52 -17.35 -17.67
CA GLU A 424 -5.42 -18.15 -18.51
C GLU A 424 -4.70 -19.40 -19.02
N TYR A 425 -4.97 -20.56 -18.42
CA TYR A 425 -4.34 -21.81 -18.84
C TYR A 425 -4.81 -22.30 -20.22
N ARG A 426 -5.99 -21.85 -20.68
CA ARG A 426 -6.64 -22.27 -21.93
C ARG A 426 -5.91 -21.80 -23.18
N ARG A 427 -5.13 -20.71 -23.08
CA ARG A 427 -4.21 -20.25 -24.13
C ARG A 427 -3.04 -21.22 -24.37
N GLY A 428 -2.81 -22.19 -23.48
CA GLY A 428 -1.81 -23.26 -23.65
C GLY A 428 -0.36 -22.88 -23.33
N TYR A 429 -0.08 -21.61 -23.03
CA TYR A 429 1.23 -21.13 -22.58
C TYR A 429 1.54 -21.55 -21.14
N LYS A 430 2.83 -21.67 -20.80
CA LYS A 430 3.28 -21.94 -19.42
C LYS A 430 3.08 -20.71 -18.53
N PHE A 431 2.78 -20.94 -17.25
CA PHE A 431 2.59 -19.85 -16.30
C PHE A 431 3.83 -18.94 -16.17
N SER A 432 5.02 -19.52 -16.13
CA SER A 432 6.28 -18.77 -16.01
C SER A 432 6.49 -17.74 -17.12
N THR A 433 6.09 -18.04 -18.36
CA THR A 433 6.19 -17.09 -19.50
C THR A 433 5.33 -15.85 -19.25
N TYR A 434 4.10 -16.06 -18.78
CA TYR A 434 3.16 -14.99 -18.48
C TYR A 434 3.57 -14.19 -17.23
N ALA A 435 3.88 -14.88 -16.15
CA ALA A 435 4.25 -14.27 -14.87
C ALA A 435 5.52 -13.43 -14.95
N THR A 436 6.49 -13.82 -15.79
CA THR A 436 7.74 -13.06 -15.97
C THR A 436 7.49 -11.62 -16.41
N TRP A 437 6.45 -11.37 -17.22
CA TRP A 437 6.12 -10.00 -17.67
C TRP A 437 5.63 -9.15 -16.51
N TRP A 438 4.63 -9.62 -15.76
CA TRP A 438 4.07 -8.93 -14.59
C TRP A 438 5.09 -8.71 -13.46
N ILE A 439 5.92 -9.72 -13.17
CA ILE A 439 6.98 -9.60 -12.15
C ILE A 439 7.99 -8.54 -12.58
N ARG A 440 8.42 -8.54 -13.84
CA ARG A 440 9.38 -7.54 -14.35
C ARG A 440 8.79 -6.14 -14.32
N GLN A 441 7.52 -5.99 -14.71
CA GLN A 441 6.84 -4.71 -14.72
C GLN A 441 6.74 -4.13 -13.30
N ALA A 442 6.31 -4.95 -12.33
CA ALA A 442 6.20 -4.53 -10.94
C ALA A 442 7.55 -4.10 -10.36
N ILE A 443 8.60 -4.91 -10.55
CA ILE A 443 9.96 -4.59 -10.08
C ILE A 443 10.49 -3.31 -10.74
N THR A 444 10.33 -3.16 -12.06
CA THR A 444 10.85 -1.99 -12.79
C THR A 444 10.13 -0.71 -12.38
N ARG A 445 8.80 -0.80 -12.17
CA ARG A 445 7.98 0.31 -11.69
C ARG A 445 8.34 0.71 -10.26
N SER A 446 8.50 -0.25 -9.34
CA SER A 446 8.91 0.04 -7.96
C SER A 446 10.29 0.71 -7.90
N ILE A 447 11.26 0.25 -8.71
CA ILE A 447 12.57 0.92 -8.79
C ILE A 447 12.42 2.37 -9.27
N ALA A 448 11.58 2.61 -10.27
CA ALA A 448 11.34 3.97 -10.76
C ALA A 448 10.65 4.85 -9.69
N ASP A 449 9.71 4.29 -8.95
CA ASP A 449 8.87 5.03 -8.01
C ASP A 449 9.53 5.31 -6.65
N GLN A 450 10.34 4.36 -6.13
CA GLN A 450 10.81 4.35 -4.75
C GLN A 450 12.34 4.38 -4.59
N ALA A 451 13.14 4.04 -5.60
CA ALA A 451 14.59 3.86 -5.42
C ALA A 451 15.38 5.17 -5.22
N ARG A 452 14.76 6.34 -5.41
CA ARG A 452 15.39 7.66 -5.27
C ARG A 452 14.76 8.45 -4.13
N THR A 453 15.59 9.20 -3.40
CA THR A 453 15.15 10.11 -2.34
C THR A 453 14.18 11.17 -2.85
N ILE A 454 14.42 11.68 -4.06
CA ILE A 454 13.54 12.61 -4.76
C ILE A 454 12.85 11.84 -5.88
N ARG A 455 11.52 11.67 -5.77
CA ARG A 455 10.70 10.96 -6.75
C ARG A 455 10.77 11.67 -8.11
N ILE A 456 11.04 10.90 -9.15
CA ILE A 456 11.03 11.35 -10.55
C ILE A 456 9.96 10.53 -11.29
N PRO A 457 9.10 11.17 -12.11
CA PRO A 457 8.11 10.43 -12.91
C PRO A 457 8.72 9.34 -13.79
N VAL A 458 7.99 8.24 -14.03
CA VAL A 458 8.48 7.04 -14.73
C VAL A 458 9.01 7.36 -16.13
N HIS A 459 8.28 8.13 -16.94
CA HIS A 459 8.70 8.52 -18.30
C HIS A 459 10.04 9.28 -18.33
N MET A 460 10.32 10.07 -17.29
CA MET A 460 11.62 10.77 -17.17
C MET A 460 12.74 9.79 -16.84
N ILE A 461 12.49 8.76 -16.03
CA ILE A 461 13.47 7.70 -15.72
C ILE A 461 13.75 6.85 -16.95
N GLU A 462 12.74 6.55 -17.76
CA GLU A 462 12.92 5.88 -19.05
C GLU A 462 13.78 6.70 -20.01
N THR A 463 13.53 8.02 -20.08
CA THR A 463 14.36 8.96 -20.85
C THR A 463 15.81 8.95 -20.36
N ILE A 464 16.05 8.98 -19.04
CA ILE A 464 17.40 8.89 -18.44
C ILE A 464 18.07 7.56 -18.82
N ASN A 465 17.36 6.44 -18.73
CA ASN A 465 17.90 5.13 -19.09
C ASN A 465 18.23 5.02 -20.58
N LYS A 466 17.38 5.59 -21.44
CA LYS A 466 17.61 5.69 -22.90
C LYS A 466 18.86 6.54 -23.19
N LEU A 467 19.00 7.67 -22.52
CA LEU A 467 20.19 8.54 -22.59
C LEU A 467 21.45 7.77 -22.15
N ASN A 468 21.43 7.12 -20.99
CA ASN A 468 22.56 6.33 -20.47
C ASN A 468 22.93 5.15 -21.38
N ARG A 469 21.95 4.54 -22.07
CA ARG A 469 22.21 3.49 -23.06
C ARG A 469 22.90 4.05 -24.30
N ILE A 470 22.39 5.14 -24.87
CA ILE A 470 22.97 5.78 -26.05
C ILE A 470 24.36 6.36 -25.72
N SER A 471 24.52 7.00 -24.56
CA SER A 471 25.80 7.52 -24.10
C SER A 471 26.86 6.43 -24.00
N ARG A 472 26.52 5.23 -23.48
CA ARG A 472 27.44 4.08 -23.45
C ARG A 472 27.79 3.56 -24.85
N GLN A 473 26.82 3.55 -25.78
CA GLN A 473 27.08 3.18 -27.18
C GLN A 473 28.02 4.18 -27.86
N MET A 474 27.76 5.48 -27.70
CA MET A 474 28.61 6.54 -28.27
C MET A 474 30.00 6.56 -27.63
N LEU A 475 30.13 6.28 -26.34
CA LEU A 475 31.44 6.14 -25.69
C LEU A 475 32.26 5.00 -26.29
N GLN A 476 31.61 3.88 -26.63
CA GLN A 476 32.26 2.75 -27.29
C GLN A 476 32.65 3.05 -28.75
N GLU A 477 31.84 3.82 -29.47
CA GLU A 477 32.09 4.21 -30.87
C GLU A 477 33.16 5.32 -31.00
N MET A 478 33.08 6.34 -30.14
CA MET A 478 33.90 7.56 -30.21
C MET A 478 35.16 7.49 -29.34
N GLY A 479 35.20 6.58 -28.36
CA GLY A 479 36.31 6.45 -27.40
C GLY A 479 36.42 7.57 -26.36
N ARG A 480 35.43 8.48 -26.30
CA ARG A 480 35.30 9.56 -25.31
C ARG A 480 33.84 9.75 -24.90
N GLU A 481 33.61 10.44 -23.79
CA GLU A 481 32.24 10.83 -23.40
C GLU A 481 31.61 11.76 -24.46
N PRO A 482 30.34 11.53 -24.84
CA PRO A 482 29.66 12.34 -25.84
C PRO A 482 29.25 13.71 -25.27
N LEU A 483 29.28 14.73 -26.12
CA LEU A 483 28.79 16.06 -25.76
C LEU A 483 27.25 16.09 -25.75
N PRO A 484 26.61 16.98 -24.96
CA PRO A 484 25.16 17.13 -24.96
C PRO A 484 24.56 17.42 -26.34
N GLU A 485 25.28 18.17 -27.18
CA GLU A 485 24.92 18.44 -28.59
C GLU A 485 24.87 17.15 -29.44
N GLU A 486 25.86 16.27 -29.28
CA GLU A 486 25.96 15.01 -30.01
C GLU A 486 24.86 14.03 -29.56
N LEU A 487 24.54 14.02 -28.25
CA LEU A 487 23.42 13.26 -27.70
C LEU A 487 22.07 13.79 -28.23
N ALA A 488 21.93 15.11 -28.39
CA ALA A 488 20.72 15.76 -28.93
C ALA A 488 20.42 15.31 -30.35
N GLU A 489 21.43 15.32 -31.22
CA GLU A 489 21.31 14.83 -32.59
C GLU A 489 20.94 13.34 -32.62
N ARG A 490 21.60 12.52 -31.79
CA ARG A 490 21.39 11.07 -31.80
C ARG A 490 20.03 10.65 -31.23
N MET A 491 19.51 11.39 -30.25
CA MET A 491 18.22 11.16 -29.59
C MET A 491 17.05 11.87 -30.27
N GLN A 492 17.30 12.77 -31.23
CA GLN A 492 16.30 13.62 -31.87
C GLN A 492 15.52 14.48 -30.85
N MET A 493 16.22 14.96 -29.82
CA MET A 493 15.65 15.81 -28.77
C MET A 493 16.39 17.15 -28.71
N PRO A 494 15.74 18.26 -28.31
CA PRO A 494 16.43 19.53 -28.11
C PRO A 494 17.53 19.43 -27.04
N GLU A 495 18.66 20.09 -27.29
CA GLU A 495 19.82 20.07 -26.39
C GLU A 495 19.46 20.55 -24.96
N ASP A 496 18.62 21.59 -24.86
CA ASP A 496 18.16 22.11 -23.58
C ASP A 496 17.40 21.06 -22.75
N LYS A 497 16.63 20.19 -23.40
CA LYS A 497 15.91 19.10 -22.72
C LYS A 497 16.90 18.07 -22.19
N ILE A 498 17.94 17.73 -22.95
CA ILE A 498 19.00 16.81 -22.52
C ILE A 498 19.81 17.39 -21.34
N ARG A 499 20.18 18.67 -21.39
CA ARG A 499 20.88 19.32 -20.27
C ARG A 499 20.03 19.30 -18.99
N LYS A 500 18.72 19.52 -19.11
CA LYS A 500 17.78 19.38 -17.98
C LYS A 500 17.73 17.94 -17.45
N VAL A 501 17.62 16.95 -18.33
CA VAL A 501 17.61 15.52 -17.95
C VAL A 501 18.90 15.13 -17.24
N LEU A 502 20.06 15.54 -17.74
CA LEU A 502 21.36 15.30 -17.10
C LEU A 502 21.47 15.96 -15.72
N LYS A 503 20.83 17.13 -15.53
CA LYS A 503 20.79 17.81 -14.23
C LYS A 503 19.91 17.04 -13.22
N ILE A 504 18.77 16.52 -13.67
CA ILE A 504 17.82 15.76 -12.84
C ILE A 504 18.37 14.36 -12.49
N ALA A 505 19.17 13.76 -13.36
CA ALA A 505 19.71 12.42 -13.15
C ALA A 505 20.68 12.30 -11.95
N LYS A 506 21.22 13.42 -11.45
CA LYS A 506 22.17 13.45 -10.33
C LYS A 506 21.51 13.06 -9.01
N GLU A 507 22.16 12.19 -8.26
CA GLU A 507 21.69 11.78 -6.94
C GLU A 507 22.19 12.74 -5.85
N PRO A 508 21.38 13.01 -4.81
CA PRO A 508 21.83 13.82 -3.68
C PRO A 508 22.94 13.11 -2.93
N ILE A 509 23.89 13.89 -2.40
CA ILE A 509 25.04 13.41 -1.63
C ILE A 509 24.69 13.50 -0.14
N SER A 510 25.15 12.53 0.66
CA SER A 510 24.98 12.57 2.12
C SER A 510 25.73 13.77 2.71
N MET A 511 25.13 14.46 3.69
CA MET A 511 25.81 15.51 4.44
C MET A 511 26.95 14.97 5.30
N GLU A 512 26.89 13.70 5.69
CA GLU A 512 27.92 12.98 6.44
C GLU A 512 29.06 12.48 5.52
N THR A 513 29.10 12.88 4.26
CA THR A 513 30.22 12.53 3.39
C THR A 513 31.47 13.27 3.90
N PRO A 514 32.53 12.55 4.31
CA PRO A 514 33.74 13.19 4.82
C PRO A 514 34.43 14.00 3.71
N ILE A 515 35.02 15.13 4.09
CA ILE A 515 35.75 16.01 3.17
C ILE A 515 37.21 16.09 3.58
N GLY A 516 38.09 15.66 2.69
CA GLY A 516 39.53 15.66 2.92
C GLY A 516 40.01 14.42 3.68
N ASP A 517 41.23 14.51 4.23
CA ASP A 517 41.87 13.45 5.02
C ASP A 517 41.63 13.62 6.54
N ASP A 518 41.00 14.71 6.96
CA ASP A 518 40.66 14.97 8.36
C ASP A 518 39.34 14.27 8.70
N GLU A 519 39.38 13.28 9.60
CA GLU A 519 38.22 12.43 9.95
C GLU A 519 37.04 13.19 10.59
N ASP A 520 37.25 14.43 11.05
CA ASP A 520 36.22 15.22 11.74
C ASP A 520 35.40 16.14 10.82
N SER A 521 35.83 16.38 9.57
CA SER A 521 35.18 17.36 8.68
C SER A 521 34.20 16.72 7.72
N HIS A 522 32.92 17.09 7.81
CA HIS A 522 31.85 16.55 6.96
C HIS A 522 31.32 17.61 5.99
N LEU A 523 30.71 17.20 4.89
CA LEU A 523 30.09 18.12 3.92
C LEU A 523 29.05 19.05 4.56
N GLY A 524 28.32 18.55 5.55
CA GLY A 524 27.32 19.32 6.30
C GLY A 524 27.87 20.58 6.97
N ASP A 525 29.12 20.55 7.43
CA ASP A 525 29.74 21.67 8.16
C ASP A 525 29.97 22.90 7.28
N PHE A 526 30.00 22.71 5.95
CA PHE A 526 30.24 23.77 4.98
C PHE A 526 28.96 24.36 4.36
N ILE A 527 27.79 23.83 4.71
CA ILE A 527 26.51 24.32 4.18
C ILE A 527 26.05 25.52 5.01
N GLU A 528 26.19 26.72 4.45
CA GLU A 528 25.73 27.95 5.11
C GLU A 528 24.19 28.07 5.12
N ASP A 529 23.65 28.64 6.20
CA ASP A 529 22.23 28.99 6.28
C ASP A 529 21.99 30.38 5.65
N THR A 530 21.44 30.36 4.44
CA THR A 530 21.10 31.58 3.68
C THR A 530 19.75 32.21 4.09
N THR A 531 18.99 31.58 4.98
CA THR A 531 17.69 32.08 5.43
C THR A 531 17.78 33.03 6.61
N LEU A 532 18.90 33.00 7.34
CA LEU A 532 19.14 33.91 8.45
C LEU A 532 19.44 35.32 7.93
N GLU A 533 18.66 36.28 8.40
CA GLU A 533 18.98 37.69 8.23
C GLU A 533 20.27 37.99 8.99
N LEU A 534 21.27 38.55 8.29
CA LEU A 534 22.53 38.90 8.92
C LEU A 534 22.27 39.95 10.02
N PRO A 535 23.02 39.93 11.14
CA PRO A 535 22.86 40.93 12.19
C PRO A 535 23.01 42.38 11.69
N LEU A 536 23.81 42.56 10.63
CA LEU A 536 23.95 43.85 9.94
C LEU A 536 22.65 44.28 9.27
N ASP A 537 22.01 43.39 8.52
CA ASP A 537 20.75 43.66 7.81
C ASP A 537 19.61 43.93 8.80
N SER A 538 19.56 43.17 9.89
CA SER A 538 18.60 43.43 10.97
C SER A 538 18.82 44.79 11.65
N ALA A 539 20.09 45.19 11.82
CA ALA A 539 20.44 46.50 12.36
C ALA A 539 20.12 47.64 11.38
N THR A 540 20.37 47.48 10.08
CA THR A 540 20.02 48.48 9.06
C THR A 540 18.50 48.60 8.94
N ALA A 541 17.74 47.50 8.96
CA ALA A 541 16.28 47.50 8.95
C ALA A 541 15.69 48.19 10.19
N THR A 542 16.25 47.92 11.37
CA THR A 542 15.83 48.60 12.62
C THR A 542 16.17 50.08 12.61
N SER A 543 17.35 50.43 12.11
CA SER A 543 17.79 51.83 11.95
C SER A 543 16.91 52.58 10.93
N LEU A 544 16.57 51.95 9.80
CA LEU A 544 15.64 52.47 8.80
C LEU A 544 14.23 52.69 9.39
N ARG A 545 13.75 51.75 10.21
CA ARG A 545 12.48 51.90 10.94
C ARG A 545 12.52 53.10 11.90
N GLY A 546 13.63 53.31 12.60
CA GLY A 546 13.85 54.50 13.43
C GLY A 546 13.82 55.80 12.60
N ALA A 547 14.63 55.88 11.55
CA ALA A 547 14.75 57.05 10.69
C ALA A 547 13.42 57.38 9.98
N THR A 548 12.69 56.38 9.49
CA THR A 548 11.36 56.56 8.89
C THR A 548 10.35 57.12 9.90
N LYS A 549 10.37 56.64 11.15
CA LYS A 549 9.50 57.15 12.22
C LYS A 549 9.78 58.62 12.52
N ASP A 550 11.04 59.02 12.60
CA ASP A 550 11.46 60.41 12.87
C ASP A 550 11.09 61.34 11.71
N VAL A 551 11.31 60.91 10.46
CA VAL A 551 10.94 61.69 9.28
C VAL A 551 9.41 61.85 9.15
N LEU A 552 8.64 60.82 9.48
CA LEU A 552 7.18 60.89 9.52
C LEU A 552 6.67 61.81 10.65
N ALA A 553 7.40 61.94 11.77
CA ALA A 553 7.05 62.88 12.84
C ALA A 553 7.16 64.35 12.39
N GLY A 554 8.00 64.66 11.40
CA GLY A 554 8.13 65.99 10.79
C GLY A 554 7.03 66.37 9.78
N LEU A 555 6.06 65.48 9.52
CA LEU A 555 4.86 65.76 8.72
C LEU A 555 3.71 66.24 9.61
N THR A 556 2.67 66.79 8.98
CA THR A 556 1.44 67.09 9.74
C THR A 556 0.79 65.79 10.22
N PRO A 557 0.11 65.76 11.39
CA PRO A 557 -0.47 64.53 11.94
C PRO A 557 -1.39 63.78 10.96
N ARG A 558 -2.09 64.53 10.10
CA ARG A 558 -2.96 63.99 9.04
C ARG A 558 -2.18 63.36 7.89
N GLU A 559 -1.08 63.96 7.46
CA GLU A 559 -0.20 63.41 6.42
C GLU A 559 0.54 62.16 6.92
N ALA A 560 1.07 62.19 8.15
CA ALA A 560 1.78 61.07 8.76
C ALA A 560 0.87 59.84 8.95
N LYS A 561 -0.37 60.05 9.42
CA LYS A 561 -1.33 58.96 9.62
C LYS A 561 -1.83 58.36 8.30
N VAL A 562 -2.00 59.17 7.24
CA VAL A 562 -2.31 58.65 5.90
C VAL A 562 -1.18 57.76 5.38
N LEU A 563 0.08 58.16 5.50
CA LEU A 563 1.22 57.34 5.06
C LEU A 563 1.38 56.06 5.88
N ARG A 564 1.26 56.13 7.22
CA ARG A 564 1.33 54.94 8.10
C ARG A 564 0.28 53.90 7.73
N MET A 565 -0.97 54.32 7.57
CA MET A 565 -2.06 53.40 7.20
C MET A 565 -1.94 52.89 5.77
N ARG A 566 -1.43 53.72 4.84
CA ARG A 566 -1.31 53.30 3.43
C ARG A 566 -0.20 52.28 3.19
N PHE A 567 0.93 52.40 3.89
CA PHE A 567 2.11 51.54 3.72
C PHE A 567 2.30 50.53 4.85
N GLY A 568 1.37 50.45 5.81
CA GLY A 568 1.45 49.50 6.93
C GLY A 568 2.57 49.82 7.94
N ILE A 569 3.04 51.07 8.03
CA ILE A 569 4.13 51.43 8.94
C ILE A 569 3.59 51.51 10.37
N ASP A 570 4.16 50.70 11.28
CA ASP A 570 3.68 50.48 12.65
C ASP A 570 2.25 49.87 12.71
N MET A 571 1.82 49.16 11.66
CA MET A 571 0.53 48.49 11.57
C MET A 571 0.67 47.07 11.01
N ASN A 572 -0.27 46.19 11.36
CA ASN A 572 -0.23 44.80 10.92
C ASN A 572 -0.53 44.63 9.42
N THR A 573 -1.25 45.57 8.82
CA THR A 573 -1.68 45.52 7.41
C THR A 573 -1.64 46.91 6.79
N ASP A 574 -1.41 46.96 5.49
CA ASP A 574 -1.65 48.14 4.68
C ASP A 574 -3.16 48.33 4.41
N HIS A 575 -3.58 49.58 4.25
CA HIS A 575 -4.97 49.93 3.96
C HIS A 575 -5.09 50.53 2.56
N THR A 576 -6.21 50.25 1.89
CA THR A 576 -6.50 50.85 0.59
C THR A 576 -6.85 52.34 0.71
N LEU A 577 -6.71 53.11 -0.37
CA LEU A 577 -7.07 54.54 -0.38
C LEU A 577 -8.53 54.80 0.00
N GLU A 578 -9.42 53.84 -0.27
CA GLU A 578 -10.84 53.93 0.07
C GLU A 578 -11.08 53.67 1.56
N GLU A 579 -10.42 52.66 2.14
CA GLU A 579 -10.46 52.39 3.59
C GLU A 579 -9.89 53.53 4.42
N VAL A 580 -8.75 54.08 3.99
CA VAL A 580 -8.16 55.28 4.61
C VAL A 580 -9.12 56.47 4.46
N GLY A 581 -9.79 56.60 3.32
CA GLY A 581 -10.81 57.63 3.08
C GLY A 581 -11.98 57.56 4.05
N LYS A 582 -12.49 56.34 4.31
CA LYS A 582 -13.56 56.09 5.29
C LYS A 582 -13.15 56.49 6.71
N GLN A 583 -11.90 56.27 7.12
CA GLN A 583 -11.45 56.63 8.47
C GLN A 583 -11.24 58.15 8.68
N PHE A 584 -11.02 58.92 7.62
CA PHE A 584 -10.84 60.37 7.69
C PHE A 584 -12.08 61.16 7.25
N ASP A 585 -13.19 60.48 6.94
CA ASP A 585 -14.41 61.04 6.34
C ASP A 585 -14.10 61.90 5.10
N VAL A 586 -13.28 61.36 4.18
CA VAL A 586 -12.93 62.03 2.94
C VAL A 586 -12.96 61.08 1.75
N THR A 587 -13.15 61.67 0.56
CA THR A 587 -13.12 60.91 -0.69
C THR A 587 -11.74 60.28 -0.92
N ARG A 588 -11.75 59.11 -1.59
CA ARG A 588 -10.55 58.39 -2.05
C ARG A 588 -9.54 59.32 -2.74
N GLU A 589 -10.03 60.17 -3.64
CA GLU A 589 -9.18 61.11 -4.40
C GLU A 589 -8.50 62.14 -3.50
N ARG A 590 -9.15 62.53 -2.40
CA ARG A 590 -8.55 63.47 -1.45
C ARG A 590 -7.44 62.81 -0.63
N ILE A 591 -7.55 61.53 -0.28
CA ILE A 591 -6.45 60.78 0.34
C ILE A 591 -5.26 60.66 -0.60
N ARG A 592 -5.49 60.34 -1.88
CA ARG A 592 -4.44 60.30 -2.92
C ARG A 592 -3.69 61.64 -3.04
N GLN A 593 -4.42 62.76 -2.99
CA GLN A 593 -3.80 64.09 -2.98
C GLN A 593 -2.95 64.36 -1.74
N ILE A 594 -3.42 63.93 -0.55
CA ILE A 594 -2.68 64.08 0.71
C ILE A 594 -1.40 63.23 0.67
N GLU A 595 -1.48 61.99 0.20
CA GLU A 595 -0.35 61.09 0.00
C GLU A 595 0.69 61.69 -0.95
N ALA A 596 0.28 62.11 -2.15
CA ALA A 596 1.18 62.71 -3.13
C ALA A 596 1.85 63.99 -2.59
N LYS A 597 1.11 64.79 -1.82
CA LYS A 597 1.64 65.99 -1.16
C LYS A 597 2.66 65.62 -0.07
N ALA A 598 2.38 64.59 0.73
CA ALA A 598 3.28 64.11 1.77
C ALA A 598 4.57 63.54 1.16
N LEU A 599 4.48 62.68 0.14
CA LEU A 599 5.64 62.16 -0.60
C LEU A 599 6.46 63.27 -1.27
N ARG A 600 5.82 64.32 -1.79
CA ARG A 600 6.52 65.48 -2.36
C ARG A 600 7.29 66.27 -1.29
N LYS A 601 6.76 66.38 -0.08
CA LYS A 601 7.46 67.00 1.07
C LYS A 601 8.63 66.15 1.54
N LEU A 602 8.48 64.84 1.58
CA LEU A 602 9.53 63.90 1.97
C LEU A 602 10.69 63.85 0.95
N ARG A 603 10.41 64.12 -0.33
CA ARG A 603 11.43 64.25 -1.39
C ARG A 603 12.30 65.51 -1.30
N HIS A 604 11.99 66.45 -0.42
CA HIS A 604 12.84 67.64 -0.26
C HIS A 604 14.20 67.23 0.32
N PRO A 605 15.34 67.70 -0.24
CA PRO A 605 16.69 67.25 0.12
C PRO A 605 16.95 67.21 1.63
N SER A 606 16.51 68.25 2.35
CA SER A 606 16.67 68.38 3.80
C SER A 606 15.99 67.29 4.65
N ARG A 607 15.05 66.51 4.08
CA ARG A 607 14.33 65.42 4.74
C ARG A 607 14.65 64.07 4.12
N SER A 608 14.99 64.03 2.84
CA SER A 608 15.36 62.81 2.15
C SER A 608 16.80 62.38 2.41
N GLU A 609 17.71 63.29 2.81
CA GLU A 609 19.13 62.99 3.03
C GLU A 609 19.35 61.85 4.04
N THR A 610 18.60 61.84 5.15
CA THR A 610 18.68 60.79 6.17
C THR A 610 18.09 59.45 5.74
N LEU A 611 17.17 59.44 4.77
CA LEU A 611 16.60 58.20 4.22
C LEU A 611 17.38 57.70 3.00
N ARG A 612 18.07 58.60 2.31
CA ARG A 612 18.86 58.30 1.11
C ARG A 612 20.09 57.46 1.44
N SER A 613 20.63 57.58 2.66
CA SER A 613 21.74 56.74 3.13
C SER A 613 21.40 55.26 3.31
N PHE A 614 20.11 54.89 3.27
CA PHE A 614 19.65 53.48 3.35
C PHE A 614 19.32 52.89 1.97
N LEU A 615 19.48 53.65 0.90
CA LEU A 615 19.42 53.11 -0.45
C LEU A 615 20.85 52.71 -0.82
N ASP A 616 21.11 51.41 -0.83
CA ASP A 616 22.30 50.88 -1.47
C ASP A 616 22.19 51.18 -2.98
N GLU A 617 23.19 51.86 -3.56
CA GLU A 617 23.22 52.17 -5.01
C GLU A 617 23.50 50.94 -5.87
#